data_AF-A0A358GLS9-F1
#
_entry.id   AF-A0A358GLS9-F1
#
_cell.length_a   1.000
_cell.length_b   1.000
_cell.length_c   1.000
_cell.angle_alpha   90.00
_cell.angle_beta   90.00
_cell.angle_gamma   90.00
#
_symmetry.space_group_name_H-M   'P 1'
#
loop_
_entity.id
_entity.type
_entity.pdbx_description
1 polymer ?
#
loop_
_entity_poly.entity_id
_entity_poly.type
_entity_poly.pdbx_seq_one_letter_code
_entity_poly.pdbx_strand_id
1 'polypeptide(L)'
;MKKRGFWSRHRDMLMLSGLLIVFVGGIFGIGSLFSIGHAKPRTVILPDKQFNSRLTPPPSSTIQIESATKLPNDFAIYDFEVADPNTVILNRPDRSYTGIKLSLLHMDDNRLKDIATNTEYGITLSPDQNKLIYSQYRSTQAQKTTYKYDLKTGEHHKLKNDNSYSRVFVGDESYIGYDDLVFNMVDLNTGKKRELYSYDELVAMVAQKSNISSQDDTLIMLDSYEISRDLTKVYVLVKLKENYAVYSFSLNDKNDITAYPPAQDIQQFKVLKNGDMLIQGMMNNEQGLYRYRADTKKFELLVKGPIWSFDLDEEESRIAYFLTLEGQKNEVHIAYLNDRKLGSDTIIYRNIDYFIKLKWNDSNLFVVGSSMENSELYRFSFRAW
;
A
#
# COMPACT_ATOMS: atom_id res chain seq x y z
N MET A 1 41.66 -54.52 -40.63
CA MET A 1 40.90 -53.38 -40.07
C MET A 1 41.82 -52.16 -40.02
N LYS A 2 41.63 -51.14 -40.87
CA LYS A 2 42.47 -49.92 -40.89
C LYS A 2 42.08 -49.00 -39.72
N LYS A 3 43.03 -48.67 -38.83
CA LYS A 3 42.83 -47.69 -37.74
C LYS A 3 42.56 -46.32 -38.37
N ARG A 4 41.33 -45.79 -38.20
CA ARG A 4 41.00 -44.40 -38.54
C ARG A 4 41.84 -43.47 -37.66
N GLY A 5 42.66 -42.63 -38.28
CA GLY A 5 43.53 -41.68 -37.58
C GLY A 5 42.75 -40.67 -36.75
N PHE A 6 43.36 -40.18 -35.66
CA PHE A 6 42.80 -39.22 -34.71
C PHE A 6 42.04 -38.06 -35.38
N TRP A 7 42.57 -37.56 -36.49
CA TRP A 7 41.99 -36.50 -37.30
C TRP A 7 40.61 -36.83 -37.88
N SER A 8 40.36 -38.04 -38.38
CA SER A 8 39.04 -38.37 -38.96
C SER A 8 37.98 -38.65 -37.90
N ARG A 9 38.41 -38.88 -36.65
CA ARG A 9 37.51 -39.19 -35.52
C ARG A 9 37.04 -37.94 -34.76
N HIS A 10 37.83 -36.87 -34.78
CA HIS A 10 37.55 -35.63 -34.04
C HIS A 10 37.39 -34.40 -34.93
N ARG A 11 37.44 -34.54 -36.26
CA ARG A 11 37.31 -33.42 -37.21
C ARG A 11 36.07 -32.58 -36.94
N ASP A 12 34.93 -33.23 -36.79
CA ASP A 12 33.65 -32.53 -36.70
C ASP A 12 33.50 -31.82 -35.35
N MET A 13 34.02 -32.42 -34.27
CA MET A 13 34.11 -31.78 -32.94
C MET A 13 35.08 -30.59 -32.94
N LEU A 14 36.23 -30.70 -33.60
CA LEU A 14 37.20 -29.60 -33.71
C LEU A 14 36.67 -28.45 -34.58
N MET A 15 35.96 -28.76 -35.67
CA MET A 15 35.28 -27.74 -36.48
C MET A 15 34.19 -27.03 -35.67
N LEU A 16 33.38 -27.77 -34.91
CA LEU A 16 32.33 -27.19 -34.08
C LEU A 16 32.92 -26.27 -32.99
N SER A 17 33.96 -26.72 -32.30
CA SER A 17 34.66 -25.90 -31.29
C SER A 17 35.30 -24.66 -31.90
N GLY A 18 35.91 -24.79 -33.10
CA GLY A 18 36.46 -23.64 -33.82
C GLY A 18 35.39 -22.62 -34.20
N LEU A 19 34.23 -23.09 -34.68
CA LEU A 19 33.11 -22.25 -35.08
C LEU A 19 32.49 -21.53 -33.87
N LEU A 20 32.38 -22.23 -32.73
CA LEU A 20 31.91 -21.65 -31.46
C LEU A 20 32.86 -20.56 -30.96
N ILE A 21 34.17 -20.78 -31.01
CA ILE A 21 35.18 -19.79 -30.59
C ILE A 21 35.11 -18.54 -31.48
N VAL A 22 34.95 -18.71 -32.80
CA VAL A 22 34.77 -17.58 -33.73
C VAL A 22 33.47 -16.82 -33.43
N PHE A 23 32.38 -17.53 -33.13
CA PHE A 23 31.09 -16.90 -32.83
C PHE A 23 31.12 -16.10 -31.52
N VAL A 24 31.62 -16.70 -30.44
CA VAL A 24 31.78 -16.03 -29.14
C VAL A 24 32.78 -14.88 -29.24
N GLY A 25 33.91 -15.09 -29.92
CA GLY A 25 34.91 -14.04 -30.17
C GLY A 25 34.36 -12.89 -31.01
N GLY A 26 33.50 -13.18 -31.99
CA GLY A 26 32.80 -12.17 -32.79
C GLY A 26 31.85 -11.31 -31.95
N ILE A 27 31.04 -11.94 -31.09
CA ILE A 27 30.11 -11.22 -30.20
C ILE A 27 30.86 -10.33 -29.21
N PHE A 28 31.88 -10.85 -28.54
CA PHE A 28 32.68 -10.07 -27.59
C PHE A 28 33.53 -9.01 -28.29
N GLY A 29 34.06 -9.30 -29.48
CA GLY A 29 34.83 -8.35 -30.29
C GLY A 29 33.99 -7.17 -30.75
N ILE A 30 32.80 -7.42 -31.31
CA ILE A 30 31.86 -6.37 -31.73
C ILE A 30 31.36 -5.59 -30.51
N GLY A 31 31.02 -6.26 -29.40
CA GLY A 31 30.61 -5.59 -28.16
C GLY A 31 31.70 -4.65 -27.60
N SER A 32 32.97 -5.04 -27.70
CA SER A 32 34.10 -4.19 -27.28
C SER A 32 34.34 -3.00 -28.21
N LEU A 33 34.15 -3.16 -29.52
CA LEU A 33 34.27 -2.07 -30.49
C LEU A 33 33.18 -1.00 -30.28
N PHE A 34 31.97 -1.41 -29.87
CA PHE A 34 30.90 -0.49 -29.49
C PHE A 34 31.19 0.27 -28.19
N SER A 35 31.90 -0.34 -27.22
CA SER A 35 32.24 0.35 -25.97
C SER A 35 33.42 1.32 -26.11
N ILE A 36 34.38 1.02 -27.00
CA ILE A 36 35.56 1.87 -27.27
C ILE A 36 35.17 3.17 -28.02
N GLY A 37 34.05 3.17 -28.76
CA GLY A 37 33.56 4.34 -29.51
C GLY A 37 32.82 5.42 -28.70
N HIS A 38 32.39 5.12 -27.47
CA HIS A 38 31.51 6.00 -26.68
C HIS A 38 32.06 6.46 -25.31
N ALA A 39 33.36 6.28 -25.03
CA ALA A 39 33.99 6.67 -23.77
C ALA A 39 34.42 8.15 -23.68
N LYS A 40 33.64 9.09 -24.25
CA LYS A 40 33.73 10.51 -23.88
C LYS A 40 32.35 10.98 -23.42
N PRO A 41 32.18 11.41 -22.15
CA PRO A 41 30.94 12.03 -21.74
C PRO A 41 30.71 13.27 -22.62
N ARG A 42 29.77 13.16 -23.56
CA ARG A 42 29.28 14.32 -24.29
C ARG A 42 28.31 15.02 -23.35
N THR A 43 28.78 16.08 -22.70
CA THR A 43 27.88 17.09 -22.15
C THR A 43 27.08 17.65 -23.33
N VAL A 44 25.83 17.22 -23.47
CA VAL A 44 24.90 17.87 -24.40
C VAL A 44 24.48 19.16 -23.74
N ILE A 45 25.14 20.26 -24.11
CA ILE A 45 24.67 21.60 -23.76
C ILE A 45 23.47 21.86 -24.68
N LEU A 46 22.27 21.71 -24.13
CA LEU A 46 21.06 22.10 -24.82
C LEU A 46 21.10 23.62 -25.02
N PRO A 47 20.91 24.15 -26.24
CA PRO A 47 20.98 25.59 -26.48
C PRO A 47 19.88 26.30 -25.68
N ASP A 48 20.23 27.31 -24.88
CA ASP A 48 19.28 28.11 -24.08
C ASP A 48 18.08 28.64 -24.89
N LYS A 49 18.27 28.80 -26.22
CA LYS A 49 17.22 29.22 -27.15
C LYS A 49 16.06 28.23 -27.30
N GLN A 50 16.24 26.95 -26.95
CA GLN A 50 15.15 25.97 -26.87
C GLN A 50 14.29 26.09 -25.60
N PHE A 51 14.79 26.80 -24.58
CA PHE A 51 14.09 27.03 -23.31
C PHE A 51 13.56 28.47 -23.16
N ASN A 52 13.56 29.25 -24.25
CA ASN A 52 13.07 30.63 -24.26
C ASN A 52 11.55 30.77 -24.16
N SER A 53 10.80 29.67 -24.06
CA SER A 53 9.44 29.74 -23.53
C SER A 53 9.54 29.92 -22.03
N ARG A 54 9.25 31.13 -21.52
CA ARG A 54 8.83 31.28 -20.13
C ARG A 54 7.74 30.24 -19.90
N LEU A 55 8.02 29.22 -19.09
CA LEU A 55 6.99 28.29 -18.64
C LEU A 55 5.87 29.15 -18.09
N THR A 56 4.69 29.08 -18.71
CA THR A 56 3.53 29.79 -18.22
C THR A 56 3.39 29.40 -16.75
N PRO A 57 3.37 30.36 -15.81
CA PRO A 57 3.19 30.01 -14.41
C PRO A 57 1.93 29.14 -14.33
N PRO A 58 1.99 28.00 -13.65
CA PRO A 58 0.86 27.11 -13.57
C PRO A 58 -0.34 27.90 -13.03
N PRO A 59 -1.56 27.65 -13.52
CA PRO A 59 -2.73 28.33 -12.99
C PRO A 59 -2.77 28.18 -11.47
N SER A 60 -3.29 29.18 -10.76
CA SER A 60 -3.36 29.20 -9.29
C SER A 60 -4.20 28.06 -8.68
N SER A 61 -4.74 27.16 -9.52
CA SER A 61 -5.44 25.95 -9.14
C SER A 61 -4.58 24.68 -9.32
N THR A 62 -3.32 24.77 -9.75
CA THR A 62 -2.45 23.61 -9.96
C THR A 62 -1.75 23.23 -8.66
N ILE A 63 -1.75 21.94 -8.35
CA ILE A 63 -1.06 21.40 -7.19
C ILE A 63 0.46 21.54 -7.41
N GLN A 64 1.12 22.34 -6.55
CA GLN A 64 2.54 22.60 -6.67
C GLN A 64 3.36 21.61 -5.82
N ILE A 65 4.17 20.80 -6.51
CA ILE A 65 5.20 19.96 -5.88
C ILE A 65 6.38 20.87 -5.52
N GLU A 66 6.73 20.90 -4.23
CA GLU A 66 7.90 21.62 -3.72
C GLU A 66 9.18 20.82 -3.92
N SER A 67 9.13 19.53 -3.57
CA SER A 67 10.25 18.62 -3.72
C SER A 67 9.78 17.19 -3.96
N ALA A 68 10.63 16.42 -4.63
CA ALA A 68 10.46 14.99 -4.78
C ALA A 68 11.77 14.30 -4.38
N THR A 69 11.69 13.35 -3.45
CA THR A 69 12.81 12.51 -3.03
C THR A 69 12.53 11.07 -3.46
N LYS A 70 13.50 10.43 -4.09
CA LYS A 70 13.47 9.00 -4.42
C LYS A 70 14.56 8.29 -3.64
N LEU A 71 14.18 7.27 -2.87
CA LEU A 71 15.09 6.43 -2.10
C LEU A 71 15.04 4.98 -2.61
N PRO A 72 16.06 4.52 -3.36
CA PRO A 72 16.19 3.11 -3.72
C PRO A 72 16.71 2.30 -2.53
N ASN A 73 16.15 1.11 -2.32
CA ASN A 73 16.57 0.17 -1.28
C ASN A 73 16.95 -1.18 -1.90
N ASP A 74 17.92 -1.85 -1.29
CA ASP A 74 18.38 -3.21 -1.64
C ASP A 74 17.58 -4.31 -0.92
N PHE A 75 16.36 -3.98 -0.51
CA PHE A 75 15.41 -4.90 0.10
C PHE A 75 13.99 -4.60 -0.36
N ALA A 76 13.16 -5.65 -0.36
CA ALA A 76 11.73 -5.50 -0.57
C ALA A 76 11.05 -4.80 0.62
N ILE A 77 10.05 -3.98 0.32
CA ILE A 77 9.09 -3.47 1.31
C ILE A 77 7.79 -4.25 1.06
N TYR A 78 7.16 -4.76 2.11
CA TYR A 78 5.93 -5.53 2.01
C TYR A 78 4.69 -4.69 2.36
N ASP A 79 4.82 -3.86 3.39
CA ASP A 79 3.84 -2.85 3.79
C ASP A 79 4.58 -1.71 4.47
N PHE A 80 3.96 -0.53 4.53
CA PHE A 80 4.51 0.62 5.21
C PHE A 80 3.44 1.54 5.82
N GLU A 81 3.88 2.24 6.85
CA GLU A 81 3.17 3.32 7.53
C GLU A 81 4.12 4.51 7.68
N VAL A 82 3.57 5.72 7.74
CA VAL A 82 4.38 6.94 7.84
C VAL A 82 4.20 7.53 9.23
N ALA A 83 5.30 7.65 9.97
CA ALA A 83 5.31 8.17 11.34
C ALA A 83 5.49 9.69 11.39
N ASP A 84 6.24 10.24 10.43
CA ASP A 84 6.48 11.68 10.28
C ASP A 84 7.02 11.96 8.84
N PRO A 85 7.24 13.23 8.45
CA PRO A 85 7.73 13.58 7.11
C PRO A 85 9.07 12.97 6.67
N ASN A 86 9.84 12.38 7.58
CA ASN A 86 11.13 11.76 7.32
C ASN A 86 11.23 10.29 7.76
N THR A 87 10.29 9.79 8.55
CA THR A 87 10.36 8.44 9.13
C THR A 87 9.23 7.55 8.62
N VAL A 88 9.62 6.44 7.98
CA VAL A 88 8.71 5.39 7.51
C VAL A 88 8.89 4.14 8.36
N ILE A 89 7.80 3.57 8.83
CA ILE A 89 7.75 2.25 9.47
C ILE A 89 7.43 1.24 8.37
N LEU A 90 8.21 0.17 8.26
CA LEU A 90 8.04 -0.79 7.17
C LEU A 90 8.22 -2.24 7.61
N ASN A 91 7.52 -3.13 6.91
CA ASN A 91 7.77 -4.56 6.91
C ASN A 91 8.69 -4.90 5.74
N ARG A 92 9.71 -5.72 6.00
CA ARG A 92 10.68 -6.18 4.99
C ARG A 92 11.11 -7.62 5.27
N PRO A 93 11.67 -8.36 4.31
CA PRO A 93 12.22 -9.67 4.58
C PRO A 93 13.41 -9.59 5.54
N ASP A 94 13.55 -10.62 6.38
CA ASP A 94 14.84 -10.92 7.00
C ASP A 94 15.83 -11.41 5.92
N ARG A 95 17.14 -11.20 6.14
CA ARG A 95 18.20 -11.57 5.18
C ARG A 95 18.21 -13.06 4.81
N SER A 96 17.71 -13.91 5.71
CA SER A 96 17.58 -15.36 5.50
C SER A 96 16.21 -15.78 4.96
N TYR A 97 15.30 -14.84 4.66
CA TYR A 97 13.89 -15.10 4.32
C TYR A 97 13.13 -15.95 5.35
N THR A 98 13.64 -16.00 6.58
CA THR A 98 13.08 -16.81 7.68
C THR A 98 11.94 -16.13 8.42
N GLY A 99 11.57 -14.90 8.03
CA GLY A 99 10.51 -14.12 8.64
C GLY A 99 10.47 -12.67 8.16
N ILE A 100 9.57 -11.89 8.75
CA ILE A 100 9.40 -10.46 8.46
C ILE A 100 10.11 -9.64 9.54
N LYS A 101 10.81 -8.58 9.14
CA LYS A 101 11.33 -7.55 10.03
C LYS A 101 10.42 -6.33 10.01
N LEU A 102 10.25 -5.74 11.17
CA LEU A 102 9.62 -4.44 11.35
C LEU A 102 10.73 -3.42 11.62
N SER A 103 10.82 -2.39 10.79
CA SER A 103 11.94 -1.44 10.79
C SER A 103 11.46 0.00 10.68
N LEU A 104 12.26 0.93 11.20
CA LEU A 104 12.20 2.36 10.95
C LEU A 104 13.22 2.72 9.89
N LEU A 105 12.78 3.42 8.84
CA LEU A 105 13.62 3.98 7.80
C LEU A 105 13.53 5.50 7.87
N HIS A 106 14.67 6.14 8.11
CA HIS A 106 14.81 7.58 7.98
C HIS A 106 15.23 7.92 6.54
N MET A 107 14.41 8.72 5.87
CA MET A 107 14.52 8.97 4.43
C MET A 107 15.73 9.82 4.05
N ASP A 108 16.01 10.87 4.82
CA ASP A 108 17.02 11.87 4.48
C ASP A 108 18.46 11.34 4.59
N ASP A 109 18.72 10.42 5.52
CA ASP A 109 20.04 9.81 5.77
C ASP A 109 20.11 8.31 5.40
N ASN A 110 19.02 7.75 4.87
CA ASN A 110 18.85 6.32 4.56
C ASN A 110 19.21 5.41 5.75
N ARG A 111 18.92 5.85 6.98
CA ARG A 111 19.23 5.08 8.18
C ARG A 111 18.09 4.13 8.52
N LEU A 112 18.40 2.84 8.46
CA LEU A 112 17.49 1.76 8.82
C LEU A 112 17.76 1.27 10.25
N LYS A 113 16.71 1.16 11.07
CA LYS A 113 16.76 0.62 12.43
C LYS A 113 15.66 -0.44 12.61
N ASP A 114 16.05 -1.66 12.92
CA ASP A 114 15.11 -2.74 13.20
C ASP A 114 14.43 -2.49 14.57
N ILE A 115 13.09 -2.53 14.60
CA ILE A 115 12.28 -2.55 15.84
C ILE A 115 12.18 -3.99 16.34
N ALA A 116 11.85 -4.91 15.44
CA ALA A 116 11.63 -6.32 15.75
C ALA A 116 11.90 -7.23 14.55
N THR A 117 12.14 -8.50 14.84
CA THR A 117 12.36 -9.56 13.84
C THR A 117 11.32 -10.66 14.01
N ASN A 118 11.03 -11.40 12.94
CA ASN A 118 10.02 -12.45 12.91
C ASN A 118 8.62 -11.96 13.35
N THR A 119 8.20 -10.83 12.79
CA THR A 119 6.89 -10.23 13.05
C THR A 119 5.79 -10.83 12.18
N GLU A 120 4.55 -10.67 12.62
CA GLU A 120 3.38 -10.84 11.76
C GLU A 120 3.39 -9.78 10.64
N TYR A 121 2.72 -10.08 9.53
CA TYR A 121 2.57 -9.14 8.43
C TYR A 121 1.58 -8.04 8.82
N GLY A 122 1.85 -6.80 8.39
CA GLY A 122 0.99 -5.64 8.61
C GLY A 122 1.52 -4.73 9.71
N ILE A 123 1.16 -3.45 9.59
CA ILE A 123 1.61 -2.39 10.48
C ILE A 123 0.39 -1.62 10.98
N THR A 124 0.17 -1.62 12.29
CA THR A 124 -0.96 -0.88 12.89
C THR A 124 -0.42 0.31 13.68
N LEU A 125 -0.46 1.49 13.08
CA LEU A 125 -0.02 2.75 13.66
C LEU A 125 -1.21 3.53 14.24
N SER A 126 -1.05 4.17 15.40
CA SER A 126 -2.07 5.01 16.02
C SER A 126 -2.34 6.28 15.20
N PRO A 127 -3.54 6.89 15.30
CA PRO A 127 -3.87 8.11 14.59
C PRO A 127 -2.92 9.28 14.89
N ASP A 128 -2.50 9.44 16.15
CA ASP A 128 -1.47 10.40 16.57
C ASP A 128 -0.03 10.06 16.12
N GLN A 129 0.16 8.96 15.37
CA GLN A 129 1.42 8.48 14.82
C GLN A 129 2.52 8.20 15.86
N ASN A 130 2.17 8.05 17.14
CA ASN A 130 3.14 7.85 18.22
C ASN A 130 3.27 6.40 18.68
N LYS A 131 2.26 5.56 18.44
CA LYS A 131 2.18 4.20 18.99
C LYS A 131 1.98 3.19 17.88
N LEU A 132 2.79 2.14 17.90
CA LEU A 132 2.70 1.01 16.98
C LEU A 132 2.30 -0.24 17.74
N ILE A 133 1.34 -1.00 17.22
CA ILE A 133 1.03 -2.35 17.72
C ILE A 133 1.54 -3.36 16.71
N TYR A 134 2.31 -4.34 17.19
CA TYR A 134 2.80 -5.43 16.34
C TYR A 134 2.87 -6.74 17.09
N SER A 135 2.75 -7.84 16.35
CA SER A 135 2.93 -9.20 16.88
C SER A 135 4.29 -9.75 16.46
N GLN A 136 4.92 -10.52 17.35
CA GLN A 136 6.17 -11.23 17.09
C GLN A 136 6.01 -12.72 17.39
N TYR A 137 6.57 -13.57 16.53
CA TYR A 137 6.68 -15.01 16.75
C TYR A 137 8.03 -15.35 17.38
N ARG A 138 8.03 -16.23 18.37
CA ARG A 138 9.27 -16.80 18.91
C ARG A 138 9.84 -17.82 17.92
N SER A 139 11.15 -17.82 17.73
CA SER A 139 11.88 -18.57 16.68
C SER A 139 11.64 -20.09 16.64
N THR A 140 11.03 -20.68 17.67
CA THR A 140 10.80 -22.12 17.79
C THR A 140 9.37 -22.51 18.19
N GLN A 141 8.44 -21.56 18.30
CA GLN A 141 7.07 -21.83 18.76
C GLN A 141 6.05 -21.01 17.96
N ALA A 142 4.87 -21.58 17.72
CA ALA A 142 3.68 -20.86 17.27
C ALA A 142 3.16 -19.83 18.30
N GLN A 143 3.93 -19.55 19.35
CA GLN A 143 3.57 -18.60 20.39
C GLN A 143 3.80 -17.17 19.90
N LYS A 144 2.70 -16.53 19.50
CA LYS A 144 2.63 -15.10 19.17
C LYS A 144 2.66 -14.26 20.45
N THR A 145 3.42 -13.17 20.46
CA THR A 145 3.38 -12.15 21.52
C THR A 145 3.19 -10.78 20.88
N THR A 146 2.20 -10.05 21.38
CA THR A 146 1.90 -8.70 20.91
C THR A 146 2.57 -7.64 21.78
N TYR A 147 3.09 -6.60 21.13
CA TYR A 147 3.74 -5.46 21.77
C TYR A 147 3.10 -4.14 21.32
N LYS A 148 3.10 -3.18 22.24
CA LYS A 148 2.93 -1.75 21.97
C LYS A 148 4.33 -1.12 21.94
N TYR A 149 4.65 -0.34 20.93
CA TYR A 149 5.91 0.38 20.79
C TYR A 149 5.65 1.88 20.73
N ASP A 150 6.35 2.65 21.55
CA ASP A 150 6.34 4.10 21.52
C ASP A 150 7.45 4.60 20.59
N LEU A 151 7.08 5.33 19.54
CA LEU A 151 8.01 5.80 18.52
C LEU A 151 8.96 6.89 19.02
N LYS A 152 8.56 7.65 20.05
CA LYS A 152 9.37 8.74 20.61
C LYS A 152 10.42 8.22 21.57
N THR A 153 10.03 7.33 22.48
CA THR A 153 10.95 6.78 23.49
C THR A 153 11.71 5.55 22.99
N GLY A 154 11.15 4.84 22.00
CA GLY A 154 11.67 3.58 21.52
C GLY A 154 11.43 2.40 22.47
N GLU A 155 10.59 2.59 23.49
CA GLU A 155 10.23 1.54 24.45
C GLU A 155 9.13 0.65 23.86
N HIS A 156 9.22 -0.67 24.10
CA HIS A 156 8.12 -1.59 23.85
C HIS A 156 7.59 -2.20 25.15
N HIS A 157 6.28 -2.41 25.19
CA HIS A 157 5.59 -3.08 26.27
C HIS A 157 4.76 -4.23 25.74
N LYS A 158 4.89 -5.40 26.37
CA LYS A 158 4.07 -6.55 26.03
C LYS A 158 2.61 -6.30 26.39
N LEU A 159 1.71 -6.50 25.44
CA LEU A 159 0.27 -6.54 25.68
C LEU A 159 -0.12 -7.93 26.20
N LYS A 160 -0.70 -7.98 27.40
CA LYS A 160 -1.07 -9.25 28.05
C LYS A 160 -2.30 -9.85 27.35
N ASN A 161 -2.24 -11.15 27.08
CA ASN A 161 -3.34 -11.94 26.53
C ASN A 161 -3.92 -11.41 25.20
N ASP A 162 -3.14 -10.66 24.41
CA ASP A 162 -3.55 -10.26 23.06
C ASP A 162 -3.06 -11.26 22.01
N ASN A 163 -4.01 -11.96 21.38
CA ASN A 163 -3.80 -12.92 20.30
C ASN A 163 -4.36 -12.41 18.96
N SER A 164 -4.86 -11.18 18.89
CA SER A 164 -5.46 -10.65 17.68
C SER A 164 -4.46 -10.67 16.51
N TYR A 165 -4.94 -10.88 15.29
CA TYR A 165 -4.12 -10.78 14.08
C TYR A 165 -4.56 -9.63 13.19
N SER A 166 -5.84 -9.26 13.25
CA SER A 166 -6.31 -8.02 12.65
C SER A 166 -6.62 -6.98 13.71
N ARG A 167 -6.26 -5.72 13.43
CA ARG A 167 -6.35 -4.60 14.37
C ARG A 167 -6.68 -3.29 13.66
N VAL A 168 -7.48 -2.46 14.31
CA VAL A 168 -7.73 -1.07 13.93
C VAL A 168 -7.83 -0.19 15.17
N PHE A 169 -7.15 0.95 15.18
CA PHE A 169 -7.18 1.88 16.31
C PHE A 169 -8.54 2.59 16.42
N VAL A 170 -9.01 2.75 17.65
CA VAL A 170 -10.18 3.58 18.01
C VAL A 170 -9.66 4.71 18.90
N GLY A 171 -9.37 5.85 18.28
CA GLY A 171 -8.58 6.92 18.91
C GLY A 171 -7.14 6.46 19.23
N ASP A 172 -6.49 7.16 20.16
CA ASP A 172 -5.05 6.96 20.43
C ASP A 172 -4.75 5.96 21.56
N GLU A 173 -5.78 5.56 22.31
CA GLU A 173 -5.64 4.79 23.56
C GLU A 173 -6.40 3.46 23.55
N SER A 174 -7.07 3.13 22.45
CA SER A 174 -7.75 1.85 22.30
C SER A 174 -7.69 1.33 20.87
N TYR A 175 -7.92 0.04 20.70
CA TYR A 175 -8.04 -0.59 19.38
C TYR A 175 -9.09 -1.70 19.41
N ILE A 176 -9.63 -2.02 18.24
CA ILE A 176 -10.40 -3.23 18.02
C ILE A 176 -9.43 -4.28 17.50
N GLY A 177 -9.40 -5.45 18.15
CA GLY A 177 -8.62 -6.60 17.72
C GLY A 177 -9.53 -7.81 17.47
N TYR A 178 -9.27 -8.56 16.40
CA TYR A 178 -9.95 -9.81 16.08
C TYR A 178 -9.02 -11.01 16.27
N ASP A 179 -9.48 -12.03 17.00
CA ASP A 179 -8.70 -13.21 17.42
C ASP A 179 -9.26 -14.57 16.93
N ASP A 180 -9.86 -14.59 15.74
CA ASP A 180 -10.54 -15.73 15.07
C ASP A 180 -11.94 -16.06 15.60
N LEU A 181 -12.32 -15.54 16.76
CA LEU A 181 -13.64 -15.81 17.34
C LEU A 181 -14.40 -14.52 17.62
N VAL A 182 -13.73 -13.54 18.21
CA VAL A 182 -14.39 -12.34 18.72
C VAL A 182 -13.62 -11.07 18.37
N PHE A 183 -14.39 -10.03 18.10
CA PHE A 183 -13.93 -8.65 18.03
C PHE A 183 -13.93 -8.07 19.43
N ASN A 184 -12.75 -7.71 19.93
CA ASN A 184 -12.58 -7.09 21.24
C ASN A 184 -12.10 -5.66 21.10
N MET A 185 -12.72 -4.75 21.84
CA MET A 185 -12.12 -3.45 22.12
C MET A 185 -11.13 -3.60 23.28
N VAL A 186 -9.92 -3.12 23.10
CA VAL A 186 -8.83 -3.24 24.06
C VAL A 186 -8.30 -1.86 24.42
N ASP A 187 -8.28 -1.55 25.72
CA ASP A 187 -7.67 -0.35 26.27
C ASP A 187 -6.15 -0.54 26.41
N LEU A 188 -5.35 0.34 25.81
CA LEU A 188 -3.89 0.21 25.73
C LEU A 188 -3.14 0.56 27.02
N ASN A 189 -3.81 1.17 27.98
CA ASN A 189 -3.23 1.58 29.26
C ASN A 189 -3.45 0.53 30.34
N THR A 190 -4.63 -0.07 30.34
CA THR A 190 -5.07 -1.04 31.34
C THR A 190 -4.99 -2.48 30.83
N GLY A 191 -4.99 -2.69 29.51
CA GLY A 191 -5.11 -4.01 28.89
C GLY A 191 -6.49 -4.66 29.07
N LYS A 192 -7.50 -3.90 29.55
CA LYS A 192 -8.86 -4.40 29.70
C LYS A 192 -9.48 -4.64 28.33
N LYS A 193 -10.15 -5.78 28.20
CA LYS A 193 -10.88 -6.19 27.00
C LYS A 193 -12.37 -6.04 27.23
N ARG A 194 -13.06 -5.49 26.24
CA ARG A 194 -14.53 -5.47 26.13
C ARG A 194 -14.88 -6.18 24.82
N GLU A 195 -15.55 -7.31 24.90
CA GLU A 195 -16.09 -7.98 23.73
C GLU A 195 -17.13 -7.07 23.04
N LEU A 196 -16.99 -6.90 21.73
CA LEU A 196 -17.93 -6.15 20.91
C LEU A 196 -18.90 -7.11 20.23
N TYR A 197 -18.36 -8.07 19.47
CA TYR A 197 -19.14 -9.03 18.71
C TYR A 197 -18.37 -10.33 18.53
N SER A 198 -19.06 -11.46 18.43
CA SER A 198 -18.47 -12.65 17.80
C SER A 198 -18.52 -12.53 16.28
N TYR A 199 -17.68 -13.30 15.58
CA TYR A 199 -17.72 -13.37 14.12
C TYR A 199 -19.09 -13.85 13.61
N ASP A 200 -19.61 -14.93 14.22
CA ASP A 200 -20.92 -15.50 13.87
C ASP A 200 -22.07 -14.52 14.12
N GLU A 201 -22.00 -13.73 15.20
CA GLU A 201 -22.96 -12.65 15.47
C GLU A 201 -22.97 -11.62 14.33
N LEU A 202 -21.79 -11.13 13.92
CA LEU A 202 -21.70 -10.15 12.82
C LEU A 202 -22.22 -10.72 11.50
N VAL A 203 -21.82 -11.94 11.16
CA VAL A 203 -22.28 -12.62 9.93
C VAL A 203 -23.81 -12.78 9.95
N ALA A 204 -24.39 -13.22 11.07
CA ALA A 204 -25.82 -13.36 11.21
C ALA A 204 -26.56 -12.02 11.07
N MET A 205 -26.05 -10.97 11.70
CA MET A 205 -26.62 -9.62 11.61
C MET A 205 -26.58 -9.08 10.17
N VAL A 206 -25.46 -9.29 9.46
CA VAL A 206 -25.33 -8.87 8.06
C VAL A 206 -26.31 -9.66 7.18
N ALA A 207 -26.34 -10.98 7.31
CA ALA A 207 -27.24 -11.83 6.53
C ALA A 207 -28.70 -11.43 6.76
N GLN A 208 -29.10 -11.17 8.00
CA GLN A 208 -30.44 -10.70 8.33
C GLN A 208 -30.71 -9.31 7.71
N LYS A 209 -29.80 -8.35 7.86
CA LYS A 209 -29.98 -6.98 7.36
C LYS A 209 -30.13 -6.93 5.84
N SER A 210 -29.49 -7.87 5.14
CA SER A 210 -29.47 -7.95 3.68
C SER A 210 -30.37 -9.04 3.10
N ASN A 211 -31.22 -9.67 3.94
CA ASN A 211 -32.14 -10.74 3.55
C ASN A 211 -31.45 -11.91 2.81
N ILE A 212 -30.25 -12.29 3.25
CA ILE A 212 -29.48 -13.38 2.69
C ILE A 212 -29.89 -14.69 3.39
N SER A 213 -30.28 -15.69 2.60
CA SER A 213 -30.82 -16.96 3.11
C SER A 213 -29.78 -17.85 3.78
N SER A 214 -28.50 -17.73 3.41
CA SER A 214 -27.40 -18.52 3.97
C SER A 214 -26.32 -17.62 4.53
N GLN A 215 -25.88 -17.87 5.76
CA GLN A 215 -24.76 -17.16 6.37
C GLN A 215 -23.43 -17.43 5.64
N ASP A 216 -23.29 -18.61 5.02
CA ASP A 216 -22.09 -18.99 4.26
C ASP A 216 -21.84 -18.10 3.02
N ASP A 217 -22.87 -17.39 2.57
CA ASP A 217 -22.79 -16.42 1.47
C ASP A 217 -22.27 -15.03 1.95
N THR A 218 -21.79 -14.92 3.19
CA THR A 218 -21.32 -13.68 3.83
C THR A 218 -19.92 -13.86 4.40
N LEU A 219 -18.99 -12.99 4.00
CA LEU A 219 -17.61 -12.97 4.50
C LEU A 219 -17.21 -11.54 4.87
N ILE A 220 -16.84 -11.34 6.14
CA ILE A 220 -16.31 -10.05 6.61
C ILE A 220 -14.83 -9.94 6.18
N MET A 221 -14.48 -8.87 5.47
CA MET A 221 -13.10 -8.63 5.03
C MET A 221 -12.30 -8.05 6.21
N LEU A 222 -11.43 -8.88 6.78
CA LEU A 222 -10.79 -8.58 8.07
C LEU A 222 -9.64 -7.58 7.99
N ASP A 223 -9.29 -7.13 6.80
CA ASP A 223 -8.21 -6.18 6.49
C ASP A 223 -8.75 -4.81 6.04
N SER A 224 -10.08 -4.64 6.01
CA SER A 224 -10.73 -3.46 5.44
C SER A 224 -11.68 -2.83 6.46
N TYR A 225 -11.09 -2.01 7.34
CA TYR A 225 -11.78 -1.30 8.41
C TYR A 225 -11.54 0.21 8.36
N GLU A 226 -12.59 0.95 8.70
CA GLU A 226 -12.50 2.39 8.97
C GLU A 226 -13.25 2.72 10.27
N ILE A 227 -12.72 3.65 11.05
CA ILE A 227 -13.38 4.11 12.27
C ILE A 227 -14.02 5.48 12.02
N SER A 228 -15.29 5.61 12.40
CA SER A 228 -15.98 6.91 12.39
C SER A 228 -15.19 7.97 13.17
N ARG A 229 -15.25 9.23 12.73
CA ARG A 229 -14.56 10.35 13.39
C ARG A 229 -14.97 10.54 14.86
N ASP A 230 -16.22 10.27 15.19
CA ASP A 230 -16.73 10.35 16.57
C ASP A 230 -16.38 9.13 17.42
N LEU A 231 -15.67 8.15 16.84
CA LEU A 231 -15.22 6.92 17.47
C LEU A 231 -16.37 6.04 17.98
N THR A 232 -17.58 6.19 17.43
CA THR A 232 -18.76 5.43 17.88
C THR A 232 -19.09 4.25 16.99
N LYS A 233 -18.57 4.20 15.76
CA LYS A 233 -18.83 3.17 14.76
C LYS A 233 -17.55 2.66 14.11
N VAL A 234 -17.57 1.37 13.76
CA VAL A 234 -16.62 0.73 12.85
C VAL A 234 -17.32 0.40 11.54
N TYR A 235 -16.66 0.69 10.44
CA TYR A 235 -17.07 0.34 9.10
C TYR A 235 -16.24 -0.84 8.64
N VAL A 236 -16.89 -1.82 8.03
CA VAL A 236 -16.23 -3.01 7.51
C VAL A 236 -16.71 -3.28 6.09
N LEU A 237 -15.81 -3.74 5.24
CA LEU A 237 -16.17 -4.31 3.95
C LEU A 237 -16.67 -5.74 4.13
N VAL A 238 -17.75 -6.08 3.44
CA VAL A 238 -18.32 -7.42 3.45
C VAL A 238 -18.49 -7.91 2.02
N LYS A 239 -17.97 -9.11 1.75
CA LYS A 239 -18.29 -9.87 0.56
C LYS A 239 -19.61 -10.60 0.80
N LEU A 240 -20.58 -10.34 -0.05
CA LEU A 240 -21.81 -11.10 -0.16
C LEU A 240 -21.68 -12.06 -1.36
N LYS A 241 -22.67 -12.93 -1.56
CA LYS A 241 -22.65 -13.96 -2.61
C LYS A 241 -22.15 -13.48 -3.97
N GLU A 242 -22.72 -12.38 -4.47
CA GLU A 242 -22.52 -11.88 -5.84
C GLU A 242 -21.96 -10.45 -5.88
N ASN A 243 -21.78 -9.80 -4.73
CA ASN A 243 -21.43 -8.38 -4.66
C ASN A 243 -20.74 -8.05 -3.33
N TYR A 244 -20.34 -6.80 -3.17
CA TYR A 244 -19.70 -6.28 -1.97
C TYR A 244 -20.49 -5.09 -1.42
N ALA A 245 -20.48 -4.94 -0.10
CA ALA A 245 -21.12 -3.80 0.56
C ALA A 245 -20.34 -3.41 1.81
N VAL A 246 -20.38 -2.11 2.13
CA VAL A 246 -19.90 -1.60 3.41
C VAL A 246 -21.01 -1.70 4.44
N TYR A 247 -20.68 -2.07 5.67
CA TYR A 247 -21.58 -2.03 6.82
C TYR A 247 -20.93 -1.21 7.93
N SER A 248 -21.73 -0.45 8.67
CA SER A 248 -21.29 0.17 9.91
C SER A 248 -21.95 -0.50 11.11
N PHE A 249 -21.16 -0.79 12.13
CA PHE A 249 -21.59 -1.34 13.41
C PHE A 249 -21.27 -0.35 14.53
N SER A 250 -22.21 -0.13 15.43
CA SER A 250 -21.99 0.70 16.62
C SER A 250 -21.10 0.00 17.64
N LEU A 251 -20.13 0.73 18.18
CA LEU A 251 -19.24 0.24 19.24
C LEU A 251 -19.90 0.26 20.62
N ASN A 252 -21.14 0.76 20.72
CA ASN A 252 -21.85 0.93 21.99
C ASN A 252 -23.27 0.33 22.00
N ASP A 253 -23.86 0.08 20.84
CA ASP A 253 -25.18 -0.56 20.71
C ASP A 253 -25.11 -1.70 19.70
N LYS A 254 -25.19 -2.95 20.18
CA LYS A 254 -25.12 -4.14 19.31
C LYS A 254 -26.22 -4.17 18.24
N ASN A 255 -27.33 -3.44 18.39
CA ASN A 255 -28.44 -3.46 17.43
C ASN A 255 -28.33 -2.38 16.35
N ASP A 256 -27.44 -1.40 16.49
CA ASP A 256 -27.24 -0.35 15.48
C ASP A 256 -26.28 -0.85 14.39
N ILE A 257 -26.89 -1.44 13.37
CA ILE A 257 -26.25 -1.83 12.11
C ILE A 257 -26.88 -1.07 10.94
N THR A 258 -26.01 -0.45 10.13
CA THR A 258 -26.39 0.19 8.87
C THR A 258 -25.71 -0.51 7.70
N ALA A 259 -26.51 -0.90 6.72
CA ALA A 259 -26.04 -1.43 5.44
C ALA A 259 -26.01 -0.30 4.42
N TYR A 260 -24.89 -0.19 3.70
CA TYR A 260 -24.74 0.73 2.58
C TYR A 260 -25.09 0.03 1.26
N PRO A 261 -25.45 0.78 0.20
CA PRO A 261 -25.80 0.16 -1.07
C PRO A 261 -24.69 -0.76 -1.59
N PRO A 262 -25.01 -1.97 -2.07
CA PRO A 262 -24.02 -2.88 -2.61
C PRO A 262 -23.46 -2.42 -3.96
N ALA A 263 -22.24 -2.85 -4.27
CA ALA A 263 -21.54 -2.65 -5.54
C ALA A 263 -21.00 -3.99 -6.05
N GLN A 264 -20.76 -4.10 -7.36
CA GLN A 264 -20.31 -5.37 -7.97
C GLN A 264 -18.96 -5.80 -7.40
N ASP A 265 -18.06 -4.85 -7.19
CA ASP A 265 -16.78 -5.05 -6.53
C ASP A 265 -16.40 -3.83 -5.71
N ILE A 266 -15.80 -4.04 -4.54
CA ILE A 266 -15.20 -2.99 -3.71
C ILE A 266 -13.86 -3.54 -3.23
N GLN A 267 -12.79 -2.85 -3.59
CA GLN A 267 -11.41 -3.25 -3.26
C GLN A 267 -10.84 -2.38 -2.14
N GLN A 268 -11.18 -1.09 -2.13
CA GLN A 268 -10.81 -0.16 -1.07
C GLN A 268 -11.95 0.83 -0.81
N PHE A 269 -12.13 1.23 0.45
CA PHE A 269 -13.02 2.34 0.80
C PHE A 269 -12.39 3.22 1.89
N LYS A 270 -12.85 4.47 2.00
CA LYS A 270 -12.48 5.40 3.08
C LYS A 270 -13.71 6.24 3.47
N VAL A 271 -13.98 6.36 4.76
CA VAL A 271 -15.11 7.17 5.26
C VAL A 271 -14.64 8.60 5.47
N LEU A 272 -15.39 9.57 4.93
CA LEU A 272 -15.07 10.99 5.04
C LEU A 272 -15.66 11.61 6.31
N LYS A 273 -15.08 12.72 6.77
CA LYS A 273 -15.53 13.50 7.94
C LYS A 273 -17.01 13.88 7.90
N ASN A 274 -17.59 14.05 6.70
CA ASN A 274 -18.99 14.42 6.50
C ASN A 274 -19.95 13.20 6.41
N GLY A 275 -19.43 11.98 6.55
CA GLY A 275 -20.19 10.73 6.46
C GLY A 275 -20.34 10.15 5.05
N ASP A 276 -19.86 10.86 4.02
CA ASP A 276 -19.69 10.28 2.68
C ASP A 276 -18.62 9.19 2.70
N MET A 277 -18.50 8.43 1.62
CA MET A 277 -17.42 7.45 1.46
C MET A 277 -16.78 7.56 0.09
N LEU A 278 -15.47 7.40 0.02
CA LEU A 278 -14.79 7.08 -1.23
C LEU A 278 -14.70 5.58 -1.38
N ILE A 279 -14.95 5.09 -2.59
CA ILE A 279 -14.93 3.67 -2.92
C ILE A 279 -14.17 3.47 -4.22
N GLN A 280 -13.17 2.61 -4.18
CA GLN A 280 -12.48 2.11 -5.36
C GLN A 280 -12.97 0.68 -5.64
N GLY A 281 -13.41 0.45 -6.88
CA GLY A 281 -14.02 -0.82 -7.26
C GLY A 281 -14.79 -0.74 -8.57
N MET A 282 -15.83 -1.57 -8.69
CA MET A 282 -16.64 -1.71 -9.89
C MET A 282 -18.13 -1.51 -9.59
N MET A 283 -18.77 -0.61 -10.34
CA MET A 283 -20.19 -0.33 -10.26
C MET A 283 -20.77 -0.21 -11.67
N ASN A 284 -21.89 -0.89 -11.94
CA ASN A 284 -22.55 -0.89 -13.25
C ASN A 284 -21.60 -1.22 -14.44
N ASN A 285 -20.71 -2.20 -14.23
CA ASN A 285 -19.65 -2.62 -15.17
C ASN A 285 -18.65 -1.50 -15.53
N GLU A 286 -18.55 -0.47 -14.70
CA GLU A 286 -17.53 0.56 -14.80
C GLU A 286 -16.58 0.42 -13.62
N GLN A 287 -15.28 0.39 -13.90
CA GLN A 287 -14.23 0.38 -12.89
C GLN A 287 -13.77 1.82 -12.66
N GLY A 288 -13.59 2.19 -11.39
CA GLY A 288 -13.13 3.53 -11.06
C GLY A 288 -13.15 3.84 -9.58
N LEU A 289 -13.00 5.13 -9.31
CA LEU A 289 -13.19 5.71 -7.98
C LEU A 289 -14.56 6.40 -7.95
N TYR A 290 -15.31 6.12 -6.90
CA TYR A 290 -16.66 6.60 -6.67
C TYR A 290 -16.74 7.34 -5.34
N ARG A 291 -17.66 8.31 -5.26
CA ARG A 291 -18.10 8.91 -4.01
C ARG A 291 -19.51 8.44 -3.69
N TYR A 292 -19.67 7.78 -2.56
CA TYR A 292 -20.96 7.60 -1.93
C TYR A 292 -21.37 8.87 -1.21
N ARG A 293 -22.56 9.36 -1.52
CA ARG A 293 -23.16 10.54 -0.93
C ARG A 293 -24.15 10.12 0.17
N ALA A 294 -23.88 10.43 1.43
CA ALA A 294 -24.70 9.98 2.56
C ALA A 294 -26.12 10.58 2.55
N ASP A 295 -26.24 11.82 2.07
CA ASP A 295 -27.50 12.57 1.93
C ASP A 295 -28.45 11.95 0.89
N THR A 296 -27.92 11.56 -0.26
CA THR A 296 -28.69 11.03 -1.39
C THR A 296 -28.67 9.51 -1.47
N LYS A 297 -27.78 8.87 -0.73
CA LYS A 297 -27.51 7.42 -0.73
C LYS A 297 -27.14 6.87 -2.11
N LYS A 298 -26.40 7.65 -2.89
CA LYS A 298 -26.01 7.30 -4.27
C LYS A 298 -24.50 7.31 -4.44
N PHE A 299 -24.03 6.48 -5.35
CA PHE A 299 -22.66 6.53 -5.84
C PHE A 299 -22.55 7.47 -7.05
N GLU A 300 -21.53 8.31 -7.03
CA GLU A 300 -21.15 9.20 -8.12
C GLU A 300 -19.74 8.84 -8.59
N LEU A 301 -19.56 8.60 -9.89
CA LEU A 301 -18.25 8.32 -10.46
C LEU A 301 -17.39 9.58 -10.42
N LEU A 302 -16.22 9.51 -9.77
CA LEU A 302 -15.24 10.60 -9.70
C LEU A 302 -14.22 10.50 -10.84
N VAL A 303 -13.66 9.31 -11.05
CA VAL A 303 -12.72 9.04 -12.13
C VAL A 303 -12.86 7.60 -12.60
N LYS A 304 -12.89 7.41 -13.92
CA LYS A 304 -12.92 6.10 -14.56
C LYS A 304 -11.51 5.57 -14.72
N GLY A 305 -11.33 4.28 -14.46
CA GLY A 305 -10.10 3.57 -14.81
C GLY A 305 -9.75 2.47 -13.82
N PRO A 306 -8.73 1.67 -14.14
CA PRO A 306 -8.18 0.65 -13.26
C PRO A 306 -7.37 1.30 -12.13
N ILE A 307 -8.07 1.90 -11.18
CA ILE A 307 -7.46 2.45 -9.96
C ILE A 307 -7.06 1.28 -9.08
N TRP A 308 -5.79 1.21 -8.68
CA TRP A 308 -5.27 0.17 -7.80
C TRP A 308 -5.44 0.53 -6.32
N SER A 309 -5.15 1.78 -5.95
CA SER A 309 -5.29 2.28 -4.58
C SER A 309 -5.38 3.80 -4.58
N PHE A 310 -5.95 4.36 -3.51
CA PHE A 310 -6.01 5.79 -3.26
C PHE A 310 -5.77 6.10 -1.78
N ASP A 311 -5.44 7.36 -1.49
CA ASP A 311 -5.40 7.90 -0.13
C ASP A 311 -5.69 9.41 -0.14
N LEU A 312 -6.06 9.94 1.02
CA LEU A 312 -6.41 11.34 1.24
C LEU A 312 -5.46 12.00 2.22
N ASP A 313 -5.22 13.29 2.00
CA ASP A 313 -4.60 14.12 3.03
C ASP A 313 -5.51 14.25 4.26
N GLU A 314 -4.95 14.70 5.38
CA GLU A 314 -5.67 14.80 6.67
C GLU A 314 -6.92 15.69 6.56
N GLU A 315 -6.88 16.72 5.74
CA GLU A 315 -8.01 17.62 5.52
C GLU A 315 -9.08 17.07 4.58
N GLU A 316 -8.86 15.91 3.96
CA GLU A 316 -9.73 15.31 2.93
C GLU A 316 -9.95 16.25 1.73
N SER A 317 -8.99 17.15 1.50
CA SER A 317 -9.04 18.18 0.47
C SER A 317 -8.32 17.74 -0.80
N ARG A 318 -7.36 16.82 -0.67
CA ARG A 318 -6.55 16.27 -1.75
C ARG A 318 -6.61 14.76 -1.71
N ILE A 319 -6.70 14.18 -2.89
CA ILE A 319 -6.64 12.74 -3.10
C ILE A 319 -5.43 12.43 -3.97
N ALA A 320 -4.71 11.36 -3.60
CA ALA A 320 -3.75 10.72 -4.47
C ALA A 320 -4.29 9.34 -4.86
N TYR A 321 -4.06 8.93 -6.10
CA TYR A 321 -4.44 7.60 -6.55
C TYR A 321 -3.47 7.05 -7.59
N PHE A 322 -3.40 5.73 -7.66
CA PHE A 322 -2.55 5.00 -8.58
C PHE A 322 -3.38 4.34 -9.68
N LEU A 323 -3.04 4.63 -10.93
CA LEU A 323 -3.75 4.12 -12.10
C LEU A 323 -2.83 3.15 -12.88
N THR A 324 -3.32 1.93 -13.13
CA THR A 324 -2.56 0.90 -13.86
C THR A 324 -2.94 0.90 -15.35
N LEU A 325 -2.06 1.44 -16.19
CA LEU A 325 -2.31 1.47 -17.64
C LEU A 325 -1.71 0.24 -18.33
N GLU A 326 -2.31 -0.12 -19.47
CA GLU A 326 -1.72 -1.12 -20.38
C GLU A 326 -0.29 -0.73 -20.79
N GLY A 327 0.60 -1.72 -20.82
CA GLY A 327 2.00 -1.52 -21.20
C GLY A 327 2.88 -0.88 -20.12
N GLN A 328 2.60 -1.13 -18.84
CA GLN A 328 3.41 -0.71 -17.67
C GLN A 328 3.54 0.81 -17.49
N LYS A 329 2.67 1.60 -18.11
CA LYS A 329 2.64 3.06 -17.96
C LYS A 329 1.85 3.46 -16.71
N ASN A 330 2.21 2.94 -15.55
CA ASN A 330 1.47 3.25 -14.34
C ASN A 330 1.64 4.74 -13.97
N GLU A 331 0.57 5.37 -13.49
CA GLU A 331 0.57 6.81 -13.19
C GLU A 331 0.16 7.05 -11.73
N VAL A 332 0.91 7.93 -11.05
CA VAL A 332 0.49 8.50 -9.77
C VAL A 332 -0.17 9.83 -10.06
N HIS A 333 -1.42 9.95 -9.66
CA HIS A 333 -2.21 11.16 -9.80
C HIS A 333 -2.40 11.84 -8.45
N ILE A 334 -2.60 13.14 -8.52
CA ILE A 334 -3.10 13.95 -7.41
C ILE A 334 -4.18 14.91 -7.90
N ALA A 335 -5.23 15.08 -7.11
CA ALA A 335 -6.32 16.00 -7.42
C ALA A 335 -6.88 16.63 -6.15
N TYR A 336 -7.53 17.79 -6.29
CA TYR A 336 -8.41 18.32 -5.25
C TYR A 336 -9.72 17.55 -5.22
N LEU A 337 -10.11 17.08 -4.04
CA LEU A 337 -11.39 16.43 -3.81
C LEU A 337 -12.45 17.50 -3.50
N ASN A 338 -13.23 17.88 -4.51
CA ASN A 338 -14.39 18.75 -4.31
C ASN A 338 -15.67 17.92 -4.13
N ASP A 339 -16.76 18.56 -3.70
CA ASP A 339 -18.03 17.91 -3.38
C ASP A 339 -18.58 16.96 -4.46
N ARG A 340 -18.29 17.22 -5.73
CA ARG A 340 -18.87 16.47 -6.87
C ARG A 340 -17.85 15.96 -7.90
N LYS A 341 -16.58 16.37 -7.81
CA LYS A 341 -15.59 16.06 -8.85
C LYS A 341 -14.16 16.22 -8.35
N LEU A 342 -13.26 15.56 -9.05
CA LEU A 342 -11.83 15.83 -8.94
C LEU A 342 -11.48 17.12 -9.69
N GLY A 343 -10.84 18.05 -8.99
CA GLY A 343 -10.33 19.29 -9.55
C GLY A 343 -8.82 19.22 -9.76
N SER A 344 -8.33 19.78 -10.86
CA SER A 344 -6.89 19.88 -11.15
C SER A 344 -6.13 18.55 -11.08
N ASP A 345 -6.75 17.47 -11.57
CA ASP A 345 -6.10 16.17 -11.68
C ASP A 345 -4.78 16.30 -12.46
N THR A 346 -3.69 15.94 -11.79
CA THR A 346 -2.32 16.10 -12.26
C THR A 346 -1.55 14.81 -12.04
N ILE A 347 -0.87 14.33 -13.09
CA ILE A 347 0.08 13.22 -12.99
C ILE A 347 1.38 13.76 -12.40
N ILE A 348 1.78 13.25 -11.23
CA ILE A 348 3.00 13.69 -10.55
C ILE A 348 4.18 12.75 -10.79
N TYR A 349 3.90 11.50 -11.17
CA TYR A 349 4.93 10.52 -11.47
C TYR A 349 4.40 9.42 -12.37
N ARG A 350 5.31 8.79 -13.12
CA ARG A 350 5.02 7.70 -14.06
C ARG A 350 5.99 6.56 -13.89
N ASN A 351 5.56 5.35 -14.24
CA ASN A 351 6.37 4.14 -14.26
C ASN A 351 6.88 3.75 -12.87
N ILE A 352 5.97 3.72 -11.88
CA ILE A 352 6.23 2.97 -10.64
C ILE A 352 5.95 1.50 -10.94
N ASP A 353 7.02 0.71 -10.96
CA ASP A 353 6.95 -0.72 -11.11
C ASP A 353 6.61 -1.37 -9.77
N TYR A 354 5.80 -2.44 -9.82
CA TYR A 354 5.41 -3.23 -8.65
C TYR A 354 4.88 -2.38 -7.49
N PHE A 355 3.96 -1.46 -7.79
CA PHE A 355 3.31 -0.63 -6.78
C PHE A 355 2.71 -1.46 -5.64
N ILE A 356 2.92 -0.99 -4.41
CA ILE A 356 2.34 -1.60 -3.22
C ILE A 356 1.25 -0.69 -2.66
N LYS A 357 1.63 0.52 -2.27
CA LYS A 357 0.78 1.44 -1.51
C LYS A 357 1.26 2.87 -1.68
N LEU A 358 0.33 3.80 -1.51
CA LEU A 358 0.59 5.22 -1.34
C LEU A 358 -0.04 5.68 -0.03
N LYS A 359 0.56 6.68 0.62
CA LYS A 359 0.08 7.18 1.91
C LYS A 359 0.38 8.65 2.09
N TRP A 360 -0.61 9.42 2.50
CA TRP A 360 -0.44 10.80 2.92
C TRP A 360 0.04 10.90 4.37
N ASN A 361 0.87 11.92 4.61
CA ASN A 361 1.26 12.39 5.93
C ASN A 361 1.48 13.90 5.84
N ASP A 362 0.63 14.67 6.51
CA ASP A 362 0.57 16.13 6.39
C ASP A 362 0.53 16.60 4.93
N SER A 363 1.57 17.33 4.51
CA SER A 363 1.76 17.84 3.16
C SER A 363 2.67 16.97 2.30
N ASN A 364 2.91 15.71 2.70
CA ASN A 364 3.76 14.77 2.00
C ASN A 364 2.94 13.56 1.54
N LEU A 365 3.18 13.14 0.30
CA LEU A 365 2.71 11.88 -0.24
C LEU A 365 3.87 10.91 -0.37
N PHE A 366 3.74 9.75 0.25
CA PHE A 366 4.68 8.65 0.15
C PHE A 366 4.14 7.61 -0.82
N VAL A 367 5.00 7.10 -1.70
CA VAL A 367 4.62 6.08 -2.69
C VAL A 367 5.70 5.00 -2.75
N VAL A 368 5.31 3.73 -2.71
CA VAL A 368 6.24 2.60 -2.75
C VAL A 368 5.96 1.70 -3.95
N GLY A 369 7.01 1.43 -4.72
CA GLY A 369 7.11 0.26 -5.59
C GLY A 369 8.11 -0.74 -5.01
N SER A 370 7.82 -2.03 -5.04
CA SER A 370 8.74 -3.06 -4.53
C SER A 370 8.65 -4.36 -5.30
N SER A 371 9.80 -4.87 -5.72
CA SER A 371 9.96 -6.24 -6.18
C SER A 371 10.33 -7.17 -5.01
N MET A 372 10.71 -8.42 -5.31
CA MET A 372 11.19 -9.37 -4.30
C MET A 372 12.57 -9.02 -3.73
N GLU A 373 13.39 -8.28 -4.48
CA GLU A 373 14.79 -8.01 -4.12
C GLU A 373 15.06 -6.55 -3.78
N ASN A 374 14.29 -5.62 -4.35
CA ASN A 374 14.52 -4.19 -4.21
C ASN A 374 13.20 -3.42 -4.08
N SER A 375 13.32 -2.18 -3.60
CA SER A 375 12.18 -1.27 -3.54
C SER A 375 12.61 0.16 -3.83
N GLU A 376 11.63 0.98 -4.21
CA GLU A 376 11.77 2.40 -4.42
C GLU A 376 10.69 3.13 -3.63
N LEU A 377 11.13 3.94 -2.69
CA LEU A 377 10.26 4.78 -1.86
C LEU A 377 10.38 6.23 -2.32
N TYR A 378 9.24 6.82 -2.66
CA TYR A 378 9.13 8.19 -3.14
C TYR A 378 8.46 9.04 -2.06
N ARG A 379 8.97 10.26 -1.82
CA ARG A 379 8.32 11.29 -1.01
C ARG A 379 8.13 12.53 -1.87
N PHE A 380 6.88 12.91 -2.10
CA PHE A 380 6.50 14.16 -2.76
C PHE A 380 6.01 15.14 -1.69
N SER A 381 6.68 16.29 -1.56
CA SER A 381 6.28 17.36 -0.65
C SER A 381 5.54 18.43 -1.42
N PHE A 382 4.42 18.89 -0.89
CA PHE A 382 3.57 19.90 -1.50
C PHE A 382 3.54 21.16 -0.63
N ARG A 383 3.46 22.33 -1.24
CA ARG A 383 3.29 23.57 -0.47
C ARG A 383 1.91 23.61 0.19
N ALA A 384 1.90 23.86 1.49
CA ALA A 384 0.73 24.38 2.19
C ALA A 384 0.49 25.82 1.70
N TRP A 385 -0.76 26.15 1.40
CA TRP A 385 -1.16 27.48 0.91
C TRP A 385 -1.27 28.48 2.07
#